data_AF-A0A946YG34-F1
#
_entry.id   AF-A0A946YG34-F1
#
_cell.length_a   1.000
_cell.length_b   1.000
_cell.length_c   1.000
_cell.angle_alpha   90.00
_cell.angle_beta   90.00
_cell.angle_gamma   90.00
#
_symmetry.space_group_name_H-M   'P 1'
#
loop_
_entity.id
_entity.type
_entity.pdbx_description
1 polymer ?
#
loop_
_entity_poly.entity_id
_entity_poly.type
_entity_poly.pdbx_seq_one_letter_code
_entity_poly.pdbx_strand_id
1 'polypeptide(L)'
;MEFQSNADLFEAIKKLQSSLSSSGNEKAGELLGEGMLSLNGLTDGWALLLESINTLNKRYGATLSQHQCDELNKIHKAVHQVVYRA
;
A
#
# COMPACT_ATOMS: atom_id res chain seq x y z
N MET A 1 -9.11 11.49 4.94
CA MET A 1 -10.07 10.39 5.14
C MET A 1 -9.30 9.28 5.80
N GLU A 2 -9.67 8.96 7.03
CA GLU A 2 -9.18 7.78 7.73
C GLU A 2 -10.01 6.58 7.26
N PHE A 3 -9.38 5.42 7.05
CA PHE A 3 -10.11 4.21 6.70
C PHE A 3 -10.95 3.78 7.90
N GLN A 4 -12.25 3.53 7.67
CA GLN A 4 -13.18 3.21 8.76
C GLN A 4 -13.04 1.77 9.28
N SER A 5 -12.37 0.91 8.51
CA SER A 5 -12.11 -0.48 8.85
C SER A 5 -10.91 -1.03 8.09
N ASN A 6 -10.36 -2.16 8.55
CA ASN A 6 -9.31 -2.88 7.81
C ASN A 6 -9.82 -3.34 6.43
N ALA A 7 -11.12 -3.63 6.28
CA ALA A 7 -11.71 -4.00 5.00
C ALA A 7 -11.66 -2.84 4.00
N ASP A 8 -11.93 -1.61 4.45
CA ASP A 8 -11.84 -0.39 3.65
C ASP A 8 -10.39 -0.13 3.20
N LEU A 9 -9.42 -0.33 4.10
CA LEU A 9 -7.99 -0.27 3.78
C LEU A 9 -7.58 -1.32 2.74
N PHE A 10 -8.02 -2.57 2.90
CA PHE A 10 -7.71 -3.63 1.94
C PHE A 10 -8.34 -3.39 0.57
N GLU A 11 -9.55 -2.85 0.52
CA GLU A 11 -10.18 -2.46 -0.74
C GLU A 11 -9.39 -1.33 -1.42
N ALA A 12 -8.95 -0.32 -0.67
CA ALA A 12 -8.14 0.76 -1.20
C ALA A 12 -6.79 0.27 -1.74
N ILE A 13 -6.14 -0.66 -1.04
CA ILE A 13 -4.89 -1.27 -1.51
C ILE A 13 -5.12 -2.05 -2.82
N LYS A 14 -6.21 -2.83 -2.91
CA LYS A 14 -6.58 -3.53 -4.16
C LYS A 14 -6.87 -2.56 -5.31
N LYS A 15 -7.59 -1.46 -5.05
CA LYS A 15 -7.86 -0.42 -6.06
C LYS A 15 -6.57 0.23 -6.55
N LEU A 16 -5.66 0.58 -5.63
CA LEU A 16 -4.35 1.14 -6.00
C LEU A 16 -3.55 0.13 -6.83
N GLN A 17 -3.52 -1.14 -6.42
CA GLN A 17 -2.84 -2.21 -7.17
C GLN A 17 -3.37 -2.32 -8.62
N SER A 18 -4.69 -2.32 -8.80
CA SER A 18 -5.30 -2.31 -10.14
C SER A 18 -4.93 -1.06 -10.93
N SER A 19 -4.97 0.12 -10.30
CA SER A 19 -4.58 1.38 -10.94
C SER A 19 -3.13 1.36 -11.42
N LEU A 20 -2.21 0.84 -10.60
CA LEU A 20 -0.79 0.72 -10.94
C LEU A 20 -0.59 -0.20 -12.16
N SER A 21 -1.25 -1.36 -12.16
CA SER A 21 -1.20 -2.30 -13.29
C SER A 21 -1.77 -1.69 -14.58
N SER A 22 -2.93 -1.03 -14.52
CA SER A 22 -3.51 -0.35 -15.69
C SER A 22 -2.69 0.83 -16.20
N SER A 23 -1.78 1.37 -15.39
CA SER A 23 -0.91 2.50 -15.76
C SER A 23 0.49 2.06 -16.23
N GLY A 24 0.72 0.75 -16.46
CA GLY A 24 2.02 0.21 -16.85
C GLY A 24 3.05 0.13 -15.72
N ASN A 25 2.63 0.34 -14.46
CA ASN A 25 3.45 0.17 -13.26
C ASN A 25 3.19 -1.22 -12.61
N GLU A 26 3.19 -2.28 -13.42
CA GLU A 26 2.86 -3.65 -12.97
C GLU A 26 3.73 -4.10 -11.80
N LYS A 27 5.04 -3.87 -11.87
CA LYS A 27 6.00 -4.19 -10.79
C LYS A 27 5.71 -3.47 -9.48
N ALA A 28 5.17 -2.25 -9.53
CA ALA A 28 4.75 -1.54 -8.33
C ALA A 28 3.51 -2.19 -7.72
N GLY A 29 2.57 -2.65 -8.56
CA GLY A 29 1.40 -3.40 -8.14
C GLY A 29 1.75 -4.77 -7.55
N GLU A 30 2.72 -5.48 -8.12
CA GLU A 30 3.23 -6.75 -7.59
C GLU A 30 3.81 -6.57 -6.19
N LEU A 31 4.67 -5.56 -6.00
CA LEU A 31 5.32 -5.28 -4.71
C LEU A 31 4.31 -4.93 -3.60
N LEU A 32 3.22 -4.24 -3.96
CA LEU A 32 2.10 -3.98 -3.05
C LEU A 32 1.33 -5.27 -2.71
N GLY A 33 1.16 -6.15 -3.69
CA GLY A 33 0.54 -7.47 -3.53
C GLY A 33 1.33 -8.40 -2.60
N GLU A 34 2.65 -8.42 -2.72
CA GLU A 34 3.54 -9.17 -1.82
C GLU A 34 3.40 -8.70 -0.36
N GLY A 35 3.35 -7.38 -0.15
CA GLY A 35 3.08 -6.80 1.17
C GLY A 35 1.73 -7.23 1.73
N MET A 36 0.69 -7.27 0.90
CA MET A 36 -0.64 -7.75 1.29
C MET A 36 -0.67 -9.24 1.65
N LEU A 37 0.03 -10.09 0.90
CA LEU A 37 0.14 -11.52 1.20
C LEU A 37 0.81 -11.79 2.55
N SER A 38 1.68 -10.88 2.98
CA SER A 38 2.37 -10.94 4.27
C SER A 38 1.42 -10.78 5.48
N LEU A 39 0.19 -10.31 5.27
CA LEU A 39 -0.82 -10.16 6.32
C LEU A 39 -1.45 -11.49 6.79
N ASN A 40 -1.16 -12.62 6.13
CA ASN A 40 -1.79 -13.93 6.35
C ASN A 40 -1.41 -14.64 7.69
N GLY A 41 -1.11 -13.92 8.77
CA GLY A 41 -1.12 -14.50 10.13
C GLY A 41 0.13 -14.31 10.98
N LEU A 42 1.05 -13.41 10.62
CA LEU A 42 2.18 -13.03 11.48
C LEU A 42 2.03 -11.58 11.96
N THR A 43 2.39 -11.32 13.21
CA THR A 43 2.41 -9.98 13.83
C THR A 43 3.23 -8.97 13.01
N ASP A 44 4.22 -9.46 12.27
CA ASP A 44 5.10 -8.70 11.38
C ASP A 44 4.48 -8.37 10.00
N GLY A 45 3.32 -8.92 9.66
CA GLY A 45 2.68 -8.73 8.35
C GLY A 45 2.39 -7.27 8.03
N TRP A 46 1.99 -6.48 9.03
CA TRP A 46 1.78 -5.04 8.87
C TRP A 46 3.08 -4.26 8.66
N ALA A 47 4.16 -4.68 9.32
CA ALA A 47 5.48 -4.08 9.14
C ALA A 47 6.04 -4.37 7.74
N LEU A 48 5.84 -5.59 7.23
CA LEU A 48 6.19 -5.97 5.87
C LEU A 48 5.37 -5.20 4.83
N LEU A 49 4.06 -5.04 5.05
CA LEU A 49 3.23 -4.19 4.19
C LEU A 49 3.74 -2.73 4.19
N LEU A 50 4.12 -2.19 5.35
CA LEU A 50 4.67 -0.84 5.45
C LEU A 50 6.00 -0.71 4.70
N GLU A 51 6.87 -1.71 4.80
CA GLU A 51 8.14 -1.76 4.06
C GLU A 51 7.89 -1.80 2.55
N SER A 52 6.93 -2.62 2.09
CA SER A 52 6.53 -2.65 0.68
C SER A 52 6.04 -1.28 0.22
N ILE A 53 5.17 -0.61 0.97
CA ILE A 53 4.67 0.72 0.63
C ILE A 53 5.82 1.75 0.53
N ASN A 54 6.75 1.72 1.49
CA ASN A 54 7.92 2.59 1.48
C ASN A 54 8.84 2.32 0.28
N THR A 55 9.06 1.06 -0.05
CA THR A 55 9.86 0.64 -1.20
C THR A 55 9.19 1.05 -2.51
N LEU A 56 7.86 0.92 -2.61
CA LEU A 56 7.08 1.37 -3.75
C LEU A 56 7.26 2.86 -3.97
N ASN A 57 7.06 3.68 -2.93
CA ASN A 57 7.22 5.12 -3.01
C ASN A 57 8.66 5.52 -3.41
N LYS A 58 9.67 4.86 -2.83
CA LYS A 58 11.09 5.16 -3.12
C LYS A 58 11.51 4.78 -4.55
N ARG A 59 11.05 3.64 -5.06
CA ARG A 59 11.45 3.12 -6.38
C ARG A 59 10.61 3.65 -7.53
N TYR A 60 9.32 3.83 -7.30
CA TYR A 60 8.34 4.14 -8.35
C TYR A 60 7.65 5.48 -8.14
N GLY A 61 7.84 6.18 -7.01
CA GLY A 61 7.12 7.44 -6.73
C GLY A 61 7.24 8.52 -7.81
N ALA A 62 8.34 8.55 -8.56
CA ALA A 62 8.53 9.47 -9.68
C ALA A 62 7.71 9.09 -10.95
N THR A 63 7.30 7.83 -11.09
CA THR A 63 6.52 7.32 -12.24
C THR A 63 5.02 7.23 -11.94
N LEU A 64 4.63 7.44 -10.68
CA LEU A 64 3.24 7.45 -10.27
C LEU A 64 2.56 8.76 -10.67
N SER A 65 1.30 8.64 -11.08
CA SER A 65 0.43 9.81 -11.21
C SER A 65 0.19 10.46 -9.84
N GLN A 66 -0.17 11.75 -9.85
CA GLN A 66 -0.52 12.46 -8.62
C GLN A 66 -1.60 11.74 -7.82
N HIS A 67 -2.63 11.21 -8.50
CA HIS A 67 -3.70 10.44 -7.87
C HIS A 67 -3.18 9.17 -7.16
N GLN A 68 -2.28 8.42 -7.81
CA GLN A 68 -1.67 7.23 -7.21
C GLN A 68 -0.78 7.58 -6.01
N CYS A 69 -0.03 8.69 -6.07
CA CYS A 69 0.75 9.20 -4.95
C CYS A 69 -0.13 9.59 -3.76
N ASP A 70 -1.26 10.26 -4.01
CA ASP A 70 -2.22 10.62 -2.96
C ASP A 70 -2.83 9.37 -2.29
N GLU A 71 -3.25 8.37 -3.08
CA GLU A 71 -3.78 7.11 -2.54
C GLU A 71 -2.70 6.33 -1.77
N LEU A 72 -1.49 6.23 -2.31
CA LEU A 72 -0.35 5.58 -1.64
C LEU A 72 -0.04 6.26 -0.29
N ASN A 73 -0.06 7.59 -0.23
CA ASN A 73 0.18 8.33 1.01
C ASN A 73 -0.92 8.11 2.06
N LYS A 74 -2.19 8.00 1.64
CA LYS A 74 -3.29 7.67 2.56
C LYS A 74 -3.10 6.28 3.15
N ILE A 75 -2.82 5.29 2.29
CA ILE A 75 -2.57 3.91 2.68
C ILE A 75 -1.35 3.85 3.61
N HIS A 76 -0.25 4.52 3.26
CA HIS A 76 0.97 4.59 4.08
C HIS A 76 0.66 5.09 5.50
N LYS A 77 -0.06 6.20 5.63
CA LYS A 77 -0.43 6.76 6.95
C LYS A 77 -1.21 5.75 7.79
N ALA A 78 -2.20 5.09 7.21
CA ALA A 78 -3.03 4.13 7.92
C ALA A 78 -2.24 2.89 8.36
N VAL A 79 -1.43 2.32 7.47
CA VAL A 79 -0.58 1.17 7.80
C VAL A 79 0.48 1.56 8.84
N HIS A 80 1.06 2.75 8.74
CA HIS A 80 2.00 3.27 9.73
C HIS A 80 1.36 3.38 11.13
N GLN A 81 0.13 3.88 11.23
CA GLN A 81 -0.60 3.93 12.51
C GLN A 81 -0.81 2.54 13.11
N VAL A 82 -1.15 1.54 12.29
CA VAL A 82 -1.31 0.15 12.74
C VAL A 82 0.01 -0.42 13.28
N VAL A 83 1.13 -0.20 12.57
CA VAL A 83 2.45 -0.73 12.97
C VAL A 83 2.97 -0.07 14.24
N TYR A 84 2.91 1.26 14.32
CA TYR A 84 3.51 2.01 15.42
C TYR A 84 2.56 2.29 16.58
N ARG A 85 1.31 1.78 16.52
CA ARG A 85 0.25 2.01 17.53
C ARG A 85 0.08 3.51 17.86
N ALA A 86 0.06 4.35 16.84
CA ALA A 86 -0.02 5.81 16.94
C ALA A 86 -1.43 6.32 16.63
#